data_AF-B4VQR1-F1
#
_entry.id   AF-B4VQR1-F1
#
_cell.length_a   1.000
_cell.length_b   1.000
_cell.length_c   1.000
_cell.angle_alpha   90.00
_cell.angle_beta   90.00
_cell.angle_gamma   90.00
#
_symmetry.space_group_name_H-M   'P 1'
#
loop_
_entity.id
_entity.type
_entity.pdbx_description
1 polymer ?
#
loop_
_entity_poly.entity_id
_entity_poly.type
_entity_poly.pdbx_seq_one_letter_code
_entity_poly.pdbx_strand_id
1 'polypeptide(L)'
;MTYTTSAQTWDFNVPTPYPSQDTDLLKQLPFVPGLKELLMLRQVHALEHATVWVLADLANANYTSRPSRSRAGTATTVHEMDNDTLGGLSTEQGFYLYGEVNVSDLRRAVPLALNRLTQGEWNLAVHPRCGTNLSVGMMLTAGLALGAHLLLPRGPIEQLIGLGLATATATQLTPDIGILAQRYLTTAIPFNLAVEDISDTSDIWGRPAYFVQVRWRD
;
A
#
# COMPACT_ATOMS: atom_id res chain seq x y z
N MET A 1 16.96 -32.06 2.32
CA MET A 1 17.01 -31.05 3.40
C MET A 1 16.34 -29.80 2.88
N THR A 2 15.07 -29.64 3.20
CA THR A 2 14.22 -28.52 2.78
C THR A 2 14.25 -27.50 3.91
N TYR A 3 14.83 -26.33 3.66
CA TYR A 3 14.75 -25.21 4.60
C TYR A 3 13.41 -24.51 4.40
N THR A 4 12.44 -24.85 5.25
CA THR A 4 11.23 -24.06 5.41
C THR A 4 11.58 -22.88 6.31
N THR A 5 11.87 -21.72 5.72
CA THR A 5 12.00 -20.48 6.48
C THR A 5 10.60 -20.06 6.92
N SER A 6 10.18 -20.49 8.11
CA SER A 6 9.03 -19.92 8.79
C SER A 6 9.36 -18.48 9.14
N ALA A 7 8.85 -17.53 8.36
CA ALA A 7 8.78 -16.14 8.80
C ALA A 7 7.95 -16.11 10.09
N GLN A 8 8.62 -15.99 11.23
CA GLN A 8 8.01 -15.80 12.53
C GLN A 8 7.39 -14.41 12.52
N THR A 9 6.15 -14.31 12.04
CA THR A 9 5.35 -13.10 12.18
C THR A 9 5.03 -12.94 13.66
N TRP A 10 5.40 -11.81 14.21
CA TRP A 10 5.16 -11.47 15.61
C TRP A 10 3.64 -11.49 15.83
N ASP A 11 3.15 -12.43 16.65
CA ASP A 11 1.73 -12.64 16.90
C ASP A 11 1.24 -11.61 17.94
N PHE A 12 1.24 -10.33 17.53
CA PHE A 12 0.47 -9.32 18.22
C PHE A 12 -0.99 -9.73 18.08
N ASN A 13 -1.71 -9.88 19.19
CA ASN A 13 -3.15 -10.16 19.19
C ASN A 13 -3.86 -9.04 18.39
N VAL A 14 -4.06 -9.27 17.09
CA VAL A 14 -4.50 -8.24 16.14
C VAL A 14 -5.95 -7.95 16.45
N PRO A 15 -6.31 -6.72 16.85
CA PRO A 15 -7.71 -6.36 16.94
C PRO A 15 -8.33 -6.53 15.56
N THR A 16 -9.32 -7.41 15.45
CA THR A 16 -10.07 -7.57 14.21
C THR A 16 -10.77 -6.24 13.91
N PRO A 17 -10.52 -5.63 12.74
CA PRO A 17 -11.25 -4.43 12.33
C PRO A 17 -12.76 -4.69 12.42
N TYR A 18 -13.50 -3.76 13.03
CA TYR A 18 -14.94 -3.83 13.11
C TYR A 18 -15.59 -2.58 12.48
N PRO A 19 -16.81 -2.70 11.92
CA PRO A 19 -17.36 -1.67 11.04
C PRO A 19 -17.53 -0.28 11.65
N SER A 20 -17.79 -0.17 12.96
CA SER A 20 -18.03 1.12 13.61
C SER A 20 -16.77 1.76 14.19
N GLN A 21 -15.60 1.14 14.08
CA GLN A 21 -14.38 1.53 14.78
C GLN A 21 -14.02 3.02 14.59
N ASP A 22 -13.99 3.49 13.35
CA ASP A 22 -13.59 4.86 13.05
C ASP A 22 -14.73 5.86 13.34
N THR A 23 -15.99 5.47 13.12
CA THR A 23 -17.16 6.27 13.54
C THR A 23 -17.19 6.47 15.05
N ASP A 24 -16.89 5.43 15.83
CA ASP A 24 -16.86 5.48 17.29
C ASP A 24 -15.70 6.34 17.78
N LEU A 25 -14.55 6.27 17.11
CA LEU A 25 -13.41 7.13 17.41
C LEU A 25 -13.72 8.62 17.18
N LEU A 26 -14.41 8.95 16.08
CA LEU A 26 -14.86 10.33 15.82
C LEU A 26 -15.83 10.85 16.89
N LYS A 27 -16.73 9.99 17.39
CA LYS A 27 -17.66 10.35 18.46
C LYS A 27 -16.96 10.54 19.81
N GLN A 28 -15.91 9.78 20.07
CA GLN A 28 -15.14 9.86 21.33
C GLN A 28 -14.19 11.06 21.36
N LEU A 29 -13.67 11.48 20.20
CA LEU A 29 -12.67 12.54 20.07
C LEU A 29 -13.12 13.68 19.14
N PRO A 30 -14.30 14.29 19.35
CA PRO A 30 -14.84 15.31 18.44
C PRO A 30 -14.04 16.61 18.44
N PHE A 31 -13.16 16.80 19.42
CA PHE A 31 -12.35 18.00 19.60
C PHE A 31 -11.01 17.93 18.87
N VAL A 32 -10.61 16.79 18.30
CA VAL A 32 -9.31 16.63 17.62
C VAL A 32 -9.43 17.16 16.19
N PRO A 33 -8.77 18.30 15.85
CA PRO A 33 -8.82 18.83 14.49
C PRO A 33 -8.13 17.87 13.52
N GLY A 34 -8.69 17.68 12.32
CA GLY A 34 -8.07 16.82 11.30
C GLY A 34 -8.29 15.31 11.49
N LEU A 35 -8.98 14.89 12.56
CA LEU A 35 -9.15 13.46 12.85
C LEU A 35 -9.94 12.75 11.74
N LYS A 36 -11.03 13.37 11.27
CA LYS A 36 -11.86 12.77 10.21
C LYS A 36 -11.08 12.63 8.92
N GLU A 37 -10.30 13.63 8.57
CA GLU A 37 -9.45 13.66 7.38
C GLU A 37 -8.38 12.56 7.44
N LEU A 38 -7.77 12.36 8.62
CA LEU A 38 -6.80 11.28 8.83
C LEU A 38 -7.44 9.88 8.74
N LEU A 39 -8.64 9.69 9.31
CA LEU A 39 -9.36 8.42 9.22
C LEU A 39 -9.84 8.14 7.79
N MET A 40 -10.36 9.17 7.09
CA MET A 40 -10.67 9.12 5.67
C MET A 40 -9.45 8.68 4.86
N LEU A 41 -8.31 9.37 5.03
CA LEU A 41 -7.09 9.11 4.27
C LEU A 41 -6.62 7.65 4.41
N ARG A 42 -6.66 7.09 5.62
CA ARG A 42 -6.27 5.70 5.86
C ARG A 42 -7.21 4.71 5.17
N GLN A 43 -8.52 4.96 5.19
CA GLN A 43 -9.49 4.12 4.49
C GLN A 43 -9.34 4.23 2.96
N VAL A 44 -9.11 5.44 2.46
CA VAL A 44 -8.85 5.70 1.04
C VAL A 44 -7.60 4.96 0.57
N HIS A 45 -6.53 5.01 1.35
CA HIS A 45 -5.27 4.33 1.03
C HIS A 45 -5.40 2.81 0.98
N ALA A 46 -6.20 2.20 1.86
CA ALA A 46 -6.51 0.78 1.76
C ALA A 46 -7.27 0.46 0.46
N LEU A 47 -8.26 1.28 0.10
CA LEU A 47 -9.06 1.10 -1.11
C LEU A 47 -8.21 1.27 -2.38
N GLU A 48 -7.26 2.20 -2.40
CA GLU A 48 -6.27 2.37 -3.46
C GLU A 48 -5.49 1.07 -3.67
N HIS A 49 -4.85 0.54 -2.61
CA HIS A 49 -4.10 -0.71 -2.68
C HIS A 49 -4.94 -1.89 -3.17
N ALA A 50 -6.16 -2.02 -2.66
CA ALA A 50 -7.05 -3.12 -3.06
C ALA A 50 -7.51 -2.98 -4.51
N THR A 51 -7.75 -1.75 -4.99
CA THR A 51 -8.12 -1.49 -6.39
C THR A 51 -7.00 -1.94 -7.33
N VAL A 52 -5.76 -1.62 -6.96
CA VAL A 52 -4.55 -2.02 -7.69
C VAL A 52 -4.41 -3.55 -7.74
N TRP A 53 -4.60 -4.24 -6.62
CA TRP A 53 -4.61 -5.72 -6.60
C TRP A 53 -5.70 -6.31 -7.49
N VAL A 54 -6.92 -5.78 -7.42
CA VAL A 54 -8.05 -6.27 -8.22
C VAL A 54 -7.83 -6.02 -9.72
N LEU A 55 -7.24 -4.89 -10.10
CA LEU A 55 -6.87 -4.63 -11.50
C LEU A 55 -5.85 -5.65 -12.01
N ALA A 56 -4.84 -6.00 -11.21
CA ALA A 56 -3.90 -7.05 -11.56
C ALA A 56 -4.59 -8.41 -11.72
N ASP A 57 -5.51 -8.77 -10.82
CA ASP A 57 -6.31 -10.00 -10.93
C ASP A 57 -7.14 -10.04 -12.24
N LEU A 58 -7.79 -8.93 -12.60
CA LEU A 58 -8.58 -8.81 -13.83
C LEU A 58 -7.71 -8.90 -15.08
N ALA A 59 -6.53 -8.28 -15.09
CA ALA A 59 -5.57 -8.36 -16.18
C ALA A 59 -5.08 -9.80 -16.40
N ASN A 60 -4.75 -10.51 -15.31
CA ASN A 60 -4.34 -11.92 -15.34
C ASN A 60 -5.45 -12.85 -15.85
N ALA A 61 -6.70 -12.61 -15.45
CA ALA A 61 -7.87 -13.37 -15.93
C ALA A 61 -8.10 -13.17 -17.44
N ASN A 62 -7.93 -11.95 -17.95
CA ASN A 62 -8.04 -11.64 -19.37
C ASN A 62 -6.94 -12.31 -20.20
N TYR A 63 -5.71 -12.39 -19.66
CA TYR A 63 -4.59 -13.05 -20.32
C TYR A 63 -4.81 -14.56 -20.50
N THR A 64 -5.24 -15.24 -19.44
CA THR A 64 -5.48 -16.70 -19.44
C THR A 64 -6.66 -17.13 -20.32
N SER A 65 -7.60 -16.22 -20.59
CA SER A 65 -8.78 -16.46 -21.44
C SER A 65 -8.51 -16.41 -22.95
N ARG A 66 -7.30 -16.00 -23.38
CA ARG A 66 -6.96 -15.84 -24.80
C ARG A 66 -6.32 -17.12 -25.36
N PRO A 67 -6.84 -17.74 -26.44
CA PRO A 67 -6.28 -18.97 -26.98
C PRO A 67 -4.85 -18.73 -27.52
N SER A 68 -3.87 -19.34 -26.86
CA SER A 68 -2.44 -19.29 -27.20
C SER A 68 -2.17 -19.76 -28.64
N ARG A 69 -2.11 -18.83 -29.59
CA ARG A 69 -1.39 -19.06 -30.85
C ARG A 69 0.09 -18.78 -30.62
N SER A 70 0.82 -19.85 -30.28
CA SER A 70 2.25 -20.05 -30.53
C SER A 70 3.20 -18.88 -30.21
N ARG A 71 3.79 -18.91 -29.01
CA ARG A 71 5.17 -18.47 -28.80
C ARG A 71 5.84 -19.34 -27.73
N ALA A 72 6.41 -20.45 -28.16
CA ALA A 72 7.37 -21.20 -27.36
C ALA A 72 8.68 -20.41 -27.35
N GLY A 73 8.94 -19.71 -26.24
CA GLY A 73 10.14 -18.91 -26.05
C GLY A 73 10.14 -18.27 -24.67
N THR A 74 10.89 -18.88 -23.76
CA THR A 74 11.23 -18.41 -22.41
C THR A 74 10.05 -18.40 -21.42
N ALA A 75 9.91 -19.51 -20.69
CA ALA A 75 9.17 -19.56 -19.43
C ALA A 75 9.95 -18.80 -18.36
N THR A 76 10.04 -17.47 -18.50
CA THR A 76 10.34 -16.57 -17.39
C THR A 76 9.01 -16.36 -16.68
N THR A 77 8.90 -16.91 -15.47
CA THR A 77 7.89 -16.60 -14.44
C THR A 77 6.84 -15.57 -14.84
N VAL A 78 5.68 -16.05 -15.31
CA VAL A 78 4.46 -15.29 -15.61
C VAL A 78 3.75 -14.85 -14.30
N HIS A 79 4.51 -14.52 -13.25
CA HIS A 79 3.98 -14.21 -11.91
C HIS A 79 3.97 -12.70 -11.60
N GLU A 80 4.33 -11.86 -12.57
CA GLU A 80 4.49 -10.41 -12.39
C GLU A 80 4.29 -9.71 -13.74
N MET A 81 3.07 -9.75 -14.29
CA MET A 81 2.67 -8.86 -15.39
C MET A 81 1.87 -7.69 -14.83
N ASP A 82 2.43 -6.49 -14.99
CA ASP A 82 1.76 -5.18 -15.07
C ASP A 82 1.14 -4.55 -13.82
N ASN A 83 1.75 -4.70 -12.65
CA ASN A 83 1.51 -3.76 -11.54
C ASN A 83 2.67 -2.76 -11.32
N ASP A 84 3.71 -2.83 -12.14
CA ASP A 84 4.91 -1.99 -12.09
C ASP A 84 4.65 -0.60 -12.69
N THR A 85 3.61 -0.48 -13.51
CA THR A 85 3.25 0.72 -14.25
C THR A 85 2.15 1.52 -13.58
N LEU A 86 1.49 0.96 -12.56
CA LEU A 86 0.42 1.62 -11.81
C LEU A 86 0.98 2.33 -10.58
N GLY A 87 0.71 3.63 -10.50
CA GLY A 87 1.03 4.46 -9.34
C GLY A 87 -0.25 4.95 -8.68
N GLY A 88 -0.24 5.06 -7.35
CA GLY A 88 -1.37 5.59 -6.60
C GLY A 88 -0.98 6.80 -5.75
N LEU A 89 -1.95 7.69 -5.54
CA LEU A 89 -1.82 8.84 -4.63
C LEU A 89 -3.15 9.07 -3.92
N SER A 90 -3.18 8.73 -2.63
CA SER A 90 -4.35 8.92 -1.76
C SER A 90 -4.45 10.32 -1.18
N THR A 91 -5.69 10.80 -1.08
CA THR A 91 -6.12 12.04 -0.43
C THR A 91 -7.33 11.74 0.46
N GLU A 92 -7.75 12.69 1.28
CA GLU A 92 -8.94 12.55 2.11
C GLU A 92 -10.26 12.56 1.31
N GLN A 93 -10.25 12.99 0.04
CA GLN A 93 -11.44 13.00 -0.84
C GLN A 93 -11.50 11.79 -1.80
N GLY A 94 -10.44 10.97 -1.87
CA GLY A 94 -10.29 9.96 -2.90
C GLY A 94 -8.84 9.69 -3.25
N PHE A 95 -8.60 8.91 -4.30
CA PHE A 95 -7.25 8.60 -4.74
C PHE A 95 -7.09 8.77 -6.24
N TYR A 96 -5.89 9.18 -6.63
CA TYR A 96 -5.47 9.18 -8.02
C TYR A 96 -4.84 7.83 -8.36
N LEU A 97 -5.16 7.32 -9.53
CA LEU A 97 -4.51 6.16 -10.12
C LEU A 97 -3.85 6.58 -11.44
N TYR A 98 -2.53 6.44 -11.49
CA TYR A 98 -1.69 6.74 -12.64
C TYR A 98 -1.33 5.46 -13.37
N GLY A 99 -1.24 5.53 -14.70
CA GLY A 99 -0.83 4.42 -15.55
C GLY A 99 -1.90 4.05 -16.59
N GLU A 100 -1.55 3.11 -17.47
CA GLU A 100 -2.44 2.65 -18.54
C GLU A 100 -3.47 1.66 -18.01
N VAL A 101 -4.60 2.19 -17.52
CA VAL A 101 -5.74 1.39 -17.05
C VAL A 101 -6.93 1.57 -17.98
N ASN A 102 -7.60 0.47 -18.33
CA ASN A 102 -8.89 0.52 -19.01
C ASN A 102 -9.95 1.03 -18.02
N VAL A 103 -10.60 2.16 -18.31
CA VAL A 103 -11.64 2.76 -17.45
C VAL A 103 -12.78 1.79 -17.09
N SER A 104 -13.12 0.84 -17.97
CA SER A 104 -14.15 -0.16 -17.68
C SER A 104 -13.68 -1.21 -16.68
N ASP A 105 -12.38 -1.54 -16.67
CA ASP A 105 -11.78 -2.39 -15.65
C ASP A 105 -11.68 -1.64 -14.33
N LEU A 106 -11.30 -0.36 -14.34
CA LEU A 106 -11.28 0.47 -13.13
C LEU A 106 -12.66 0.60 -12.48
N ARG A 107 -13.70 0.89 -13.28
CA ARG A 107 -15.10 0.98 -12.81
C ARG A 107 -15.61 -0.32 -12.21
N ARG A 108 -15.07 -1.47 -12.60
CA ARG A 108 -15.36 -2.77 -11.98
C ARG A 108 -14.50 -3.04 -10.76
N ALA A 109 -13.22 -2.68 -10.82
CA ALA A 109 -12.23 -3.00 -9.81
C ALA A 109 -12.48 -2.24 -8.50
N VAL A 110 -12.81 -0.96 -8.55
CA VAL A 110 -13.05 -0.13 -7.36
C VAL A 110 -14.16 -0.70 -6.45
N PRO A 111 -15.40 -0.95 -6.93
CA PRO A 111 -16.45 -1.50 -6.07
C PRO A 111 -16.16 -2.94 -5.64
N LEU A 112 -15.48 -3.74 -6.47
CA LEU A 112 -15.05 -5.09 -6.10
C LEU A 112 -13.99 -5.06 -5.00
N ALA A 113 -13.01 -4.17 -5.08
CA ALA A 113 -11.99 -3.96 -4.06
C ALA A 113 -12.58 -3.53 -2.73
N LEU A 114 -13.50 -2.56 -2.75
CA LEU A 114 -14.25 -2.12 -1.57
C LEU A 114 -15.02 -3.30 -0.94
N ASN A 115 -15.70 -4.10 -1.77
CA ASN A 115 -16.43 -5.27 -1.30
C ASN A 115 -15.49 -6.31 -0.67
N ARG A 116 -14.41 -6.71 -1.35
CA ARG A 116 -13.45 -7.70 -0.84
C ARG A 116 -12.82 -7.26 0.48
N LEU A 117 -12.40 -6.01 0.60
CA LEU A 117 -11.85 -5.45 1.85
C LEU A 117 -12.86 -5.52 3.00
N THR A 118 -14.09 -5.08 2.77
CA THR A 118 -15.14 -5.07 3.81
C THR A 118 -15.66 -6.48 4.15
N GLN A 119 -15.43 -7.47 3.29
CA GLN A 119 -15.77 -8.88 3.50
C GLN A 119 -14.65 -9.71 4.16
N GLY A 120 -13.50 -9.10 4.50
CA GLY A 120 -12.45 -9.78 5.26
C GLY A 120 -11.15 -10.02 4.51
N GLU A 121 -11.04 -9.65 3.23
CA GLU A 121 -9.78 -9.74 2.48
C GLU A 121 -8.82 -8.60 2.81
N TRP A 122 -8.54 -8.40 4.11
CA TRP A 122 -7.79 -7.26 4.64
C TRP A 122 -6.34 -7.17 4.16
N ASN A 123 -5.76 -8.27 3.66
CA ASN A 123 -4.43 -8.25 3.06
C ASN A 123 -4.36 -7.38 1.80
N LEU A 124 -5.49 -7.11 1.14
CA LEU A 124 -5.57 -6.18 0.01
C LEU A 124 -5.28 -4.73 0.41
N ALA A 125 -5.39 -4.38 1.70
CA ALA A 125 -5.08 -3.05 2.19
C ALA A 125 -3.58 -2.75 2.21
N VAL A 126 -2.71 -3.75 1.97
CA VAL A 126 -1.26 -3.59 2.04
C VAL A 126 -0.65 -3.89 0.67
N HIS A 127 0.33 -3.08 0.26
CA HIS A 127 0.99 -3.23 -1.03
C HIS A 127 2.52 -3.22 -0.89
N PRO A 128 3.26 -4.14 -1.56
CA PRO A 128 4.72 -4.26 -1.42
C PRO A 128 5.49 -3.03 -1.91
N ARG A 129 4.89 -2.24 -2.82
CA ARG A 129 5.52 -1.06 -3.44
C ARG A 129 4.93 0.27 -2.95
N CYS A 130 4.25 0.26 -1.81
CA CYS A 130 3.73 1.48 -1.21
C CYS A 130 4.88 2.42 -0.81
N GLY A 131 4.72 3.72 -1.05
CA GLY A 131 5.69 4.75 -0.65
C GLY A 131 6.00 4.75 0.86
N THR A 132 5.08 4.27 1.70
CA THR A 132 5.32 4.06 3.14
C THR A 132 6.54 3.18 3.40
N ASN A 133 6.81 2.16 2.58
CA ASN A 133 7.98 1.30 2.74
C ASN A 133 9.28 2.08 2.56
N LEU A 134 9.33 2.98 1.57
CA LEU A 134 10.48 3.85 1.33
C LEU A 134 10.68 4.82 2.50
N SER A 135 9.61 5.47 2.96
CA SER A 135 9.65 6.40 4.10
C SER A 135 10.13 5.72 5.37
N VAL A 136 9.65 4.51 5.66
CA VAL A 136 10.10 3.71 6.80
C VAL A 136 11.59 3.36 6.66
N GLY A 137 12.03 2.92 5.49
CA GLY A 137 13.44 2.59 5.26
C GLY A 137 14.38 3.78 5.42
N MET A 138 13.98 4.96 4.93
CA MET A 138 14.73 6.20 5.14
C MET A 138 14.79 6.57 6.63
N MET A 139 13.68 6.46 7.36
CA MET A 139 13.63 6.75 8.79
C MET A 139 14.52 5.80 9.60
N LEU A 140 14.47 4.49 9.31
CA LEU A 140 15.33 3.49 9.96
C LEU A 140 16.80 3.75 9.65
N THR A 141 17.14 4.00 8.38
CA THR A 141 18.52 4.28 7.97
C THR A 141 19.04 5.52 8.67
N ALA A 142 18.28 6.61 8.68
CA ALA A 142 18.67 7.86 9.33
C ALA A 142 18.82 7.68 10.85
N GLY A 143 17.88 7.01 11.50
CA GLY A 143 17.92 6.74 12.94
C GLY A 143 19.11 5.87 13.35
N LEU A 144 19.35 4.78 12.62
CA LEU A 144 20.50 3.89 12.87
C LEU A 144 21.83 4.57 12.56
N ALA A 145 21.92 5.36 11.49
CA ALA A 145 23.13 6.10 11.15
C ALA A 145 23.45 7.17 12.20
N LEU A 146 22.42 7.89 12.70
CA LEU A 146 22.57 8.83 13.80
C LEU A 146 23.03 8.11 15.08
N GLY A 147 22.43 6.95 15.38
CA GLY A 147 22.86 6.10 16.50
C GLY A 147 24.34 5.72 16.36
N ALA A 148 24.74 5.18 15.21
CA ALA A 148 26.12 4.82 14.93
C ALA A 148 27.06 6.04 15.08
N HIS A 149 26.66 7.21 14.60
CA HIS A 149 27.43 8.44 14.73
C HIS A 149 27.66 8.85 16.20
N LEU A 150 26.66 8.67 17.06
CA LEU A 150 26.73 9.02 18.48
C LEU A 150 27.48 7.98 19.33
N LEU A 151 27.42 6.71 18.95
CA LEU A 151 27.96 5.58 19.72
C LEU A 151 29.39 5.17 19.30
N LEU A 152 29.75 5.31 18.01
CA LEU A 152 31.08 4.92 17.51
C LEU A 152 32.09 6.09 17.57
N PRO A 153 33.40 5.79 17.58
CA PRO A 153 34.43 6.81 17.42
C PRO A 153 34.22 7.66 16.16
N ARG A 154 34.53 8.96 16.25
CA ARG A 154 34.32 9.93 15.16
C ARG A 154 35.41 9.92 14.07
N GLY A 155 36.12 8.80 13.93
CA GLY A 155 37.09 8.60 12.86
C GLY A 155 36.39 8.31 11.53
N PRO A 156 36.97 8.70 10.38
CA PRO A 156 36.31 8.60 9.09
C PRO A 156 35.99 7.15 8.67
N ILE A 157 36.85 6.19 9.05
CA ILE A 157 36.66 4.77 8.70
C ILE A 157 35.54 4.17 9.55
N GLU A 158 35.53 4.42 10.86
CA GLU A 158 34.52 3.93 11.79
C GLU A 158 33.14 4.46 11.44
N GLN A 159 33.06 5.74 11.03
CA GLN A 159 31.80 6.35 10.58
C GLN A 159 31.31 5.75 9.26
N LEU A 160 32.22 5.45 8.31
CA LEU A 160 31.85 4.79 7.06
C LEU A 160 31.36 3.35 7.29
N ILE A 161 32.02 2.60 8.17
CA ILE A 161 31.58 1.26 8.58
C ILE A 161 30.23 1.34 9.30
N GLY A 162 30.08 2.29 10.24
CA GLY A 162 28.85 2.51 10.99
C GLY A 162 27.67 2.85 10.07
N LEU A 163 27.88 3.71 9.07
CA LEU A 163 26.87 4.03 8.06
C LEU A 163 26.52 2.82 7.19
N GLY A 164 27.52 2.03 6.77
CA GLY A 164 27.31 0.81 6.01
C GLY A 164 26.46 -0.21 6.78
N LEU A 165 26.79 -0.44 8.06
CA LEU A 165 26.02 -1.31 8.93
C LEU A 165 24.61 -0.79 9.18
N ALA A 166 24.45 0.50 9.47
CA ALA A 166 23.15 1.12 9.66
C ALA A 166 22.25 0.95 8.43
N THR A 167 22.80 1.17 7.24
CA THR A 167 22.07 0.99 5.97
C THR A 167 21.70 -0.48 5.77
N ALA A 168 22.64 -1.42 5.94
CA ALA A 168 22.37 -2.85 5.78
C ALA A 168 21.28 -3.33 6.75
N THR A 169 21.37 -2.97 8.02
CA THR A 169 20.36 -3.30 9.02
C THR A 169 19.01 -2.66 8.70
N ALA A 170 18.97 -1.39 8.30
CA ALA A 170 17.74 -0.74 7.90
C ALA A 170 17.08 -1.45 6.70
N THR A 171 17.86 -1.76 5.65
CA THR A 171 17.33 -2.47 4.47
C THR A 171 16.75 -3.83 4.81
N GLN A 172 17.35 -4.55 5.76
CA GLN A 172 16.85 -5.85 6.20
C GLN A 172 15.53 -5.74 6.98
N LEU A 173 15.36 -4.70 7.80
CA LEU A 173 14.17 -4.49 8.62
C LEU A 173 13.02 -3.79 7.88
N THR A 174 13.34 -3.05 6.81
CA THR A 174 12.36 -2.20 6.09
C THR A 174 11.14 -2.95 5.58
N PRO A 175 11.25 -4.13 4.92
CA PRO A 175 10.06 -4.81 4.40
C PRO A 175 9.04 -5.13 5.49
N ASP A 176 9.49 -5.72 6.60
CA ASP A 176 8.59 -6.14 7.69
C ASP A 176 7.99 -4.92 8.41
N ILE A 177 8.83 -3.93 8.76
CA ILE A 177 8.35 -2.73 9.48
C ILE A 177 7.46 -1.88 8.57
N GLY A 178 7.77 -1.81 7.27
CA GLY A 178 6.96 -1.10 6.27
C GLY A 178 5.55 -1.69 6.15
N ILE A 179 5.44 -3.02 6.08
CA ILE A 179 4.15 -3.73 6.07
C ILE A 179 3.36 -3.47 7.36
N LEU A 180 4.03 -3.47 8.52
CA LEU A 180 3.39 -3.13 9.81
C LEU A 180 2.90 -1.67 9.82
N ALA A 181 3.72 -0.73 9.36
CA ALA A 181 3.36 0.68 9.28
C ALA A 181 2.16 0.88 8.34
N GLN A 182 2.14 0.19 7.20
CA GLN A 182 0.98 0.19 6.31
C GLN A 182 -0.27 -0.30 7.02
N ARG A 183 -0.22 -1.51 7.58
CA ARG A 183 -1.37 -2.18 8.21
C ARG A 183 -1.94 -1.41 9.40
N TYR A 184 -1.09 -0.83 10.24
CA TYR A 184 -1.51 -0.25 11.52
C TYR A 184 -1.57 1.27 11.54
N LEU A 185 -0.82 1.95 10.66
CA LEU A 185 -0.72 3.41 10.68
C LEU A 185 -1.29 4.05 9.43
N THR A 186 -0.90 3.61 8.22
CA THR A 186 -1.25 4.33 6.99
C THR A 186 -2.49 3.82 6.29
N THR A 187 -3.04 2.67 6.70
CA THR A 187 -4.25 2.09 6.10
C THR A 187 -5.27 1.70 7.18
N ALA A 188 -6.54 1.61 6.77
CA ALA A 188 -7.67 1.17 7.58
C ALA A 188 -8.73 0.55 6.67
N ILE A 189 -9.52 -0.42 7.15
CA ILE A 189 -10.54 -1.07 6.32
C ILE A 189 -11.67 -0.05 6.02
N PRO A 190 -12.05 0.14 4.73
CA PRO A 190 -12.94 1.22 4.31
C PRO A 190 -14.43 0.95 4.60
N PHE A 191 -14.79 0.73 5.86
CA PHE A 191 -16.19 0.49 6.26
C PHE A 191 -17.07 1.73 6.07
N ASN A 192 -16.48 2.92 6.18
CA ASN A 192 -17.16 4.21 6.12
C ASN A 192 -17.01 4.90 4.77
N LEU A 193 -16.53 4.23 3.73
CA LEU A 193 -16.43 4.84 2.41
C LEU A 193 -17.57 4.42 1.50
N ALA A 194 -18.03 5.39 0.71
CA ALA A 194 -18.83 5.16 -0.48
C ALA A 194 -18.15 5.83 -1.67
N VAL A 195 -18.04 5.10 -2.78
CA VAL A 195 -17.52 5.63 -4.04
C VAL A 195 -18.58 6.56 -4.64
N GLU A 196 -18.19 7.78 -4.98
CA GLU A 196 -19.07 8.79 -5.57
C GLU A 196 -18.94 8.83 -7.08
N ASP A 197 -17.70 8.94 -7.57
CA ASP A 197 -17.41 9.13 -8.99
C ASP A 197 -16.03 8.56 -9.36
N ILE A 198 -15.87 8.23 -10.64
CA ILE A 198 -14.59 7.87 -11.24
C ILE A 198 -14.43 8.71 -12.50
N SER A 199 -13.58 9.72 -12.41
CA SER A 199 -13.35 10.71 -13.46
C SER A 199 -11.96 10.60 -14.06
N ASP A 200 -11.87 10.91 -15.35
CA ASP A 200 -10.60 11.04 -16.05
C ASP A 200 -9.93 12.35 -15.62
N THR A 201 -8.64 12.30 -15.34
CA THR A 201 -7.84 13.47 -14.98
C THR A 201 -6.44 13.38 -15.58
N SER A 202 -5.66 14.43 -15.42
CA SER A 202 -4.26 14.46 -15.83
C SER A 202 -3.45 15.23 -14.80
N ASP A 203 -2.23 14.81 -14.55
CA ASP A 203 -1.33 15.59 -13.70
C ASP A 203 -0.87 16.89 -14.39
N ILE A 204 -0.12 17.70 -13.64
CA ILE A 204 0.45 18.97 -14.12
C ILE A 204 1.41 18.80 -15.31
N TRP A 205 1.87 17.58 -15.58
CA TRP A 205 2.74 17.24 -16.71
C TRP A 205 1.96 16.54 -17.85
N GLY A 206 0.63 16.49 -17.77
CA GLY A 206 -0.25 15.93 -18.79
C GLY A 206 -0.29 14.41 -18.82
N ARG A 207 0.21 13.71 -17.80
CA ARG A 207 0.15 12.24 -17.74
C ARG A 207 -1.27 11.79 -17.37
N PRO A 208 -1.81 10.78 -18.07
CA PRO A 208 -3.17 10.31 -17.82
C PRO A 208 -3.28 9.70 -16.42
N ALA A 209 -4.39 10.02 -15.75
CA ALA A 209 -4.73 9.47 -14.47
C ALA A 209 -6.26 9.37 -14.34
N TYR A 210 -6.70 8.62 -13.34
CA TYR A 210 -8.10 8.59 -12.94
C TYR A 210 -8.21 9.05 -11.50
N PHE A 211 -9.22 9.86 -11.19
CA PHE A 211 -9.54 10.21 -9.82
C PHE A 211 -10.77 9.43 -9.38
N VAL A 212 -10.60 8.61 -8.33
CA VAL A 212 -11.67 7.88 -7.68
C VAL A 212 -12.12 8.69 -6.48
N GLN A 213 -13.24 9.40 -6.65
CA GLN A 213 -13.81 10.22 -5.59
C GLN A 213 -14.61 9.35 -4.63
N VAL A 214 -14.44 9.60 -3.34
CA VAL A 214 -15.19 8.93 -2.28
C VAL A 214 -15.77 9.95 -1.30
N ARG A 215 -16.78 9.50 -0.57
CA ARG A 215 -17.32 10.21 0.59
C ARG A 215 -17.39 9.31 1.81
N TRP A 216 -17.38 9.96 2.97
CA TRP A 216 -17.74 9.31 4.21
C TRP A 216 -19.22 8.89 4.22
N ARG A 217 -19.48 7.71 4.78
CA ARG A 217 -20.79 7.12 5.04
C ARG A 217 -20.81 6.64 6.49
N ASP A 218 -21.77 7.16 7.24
CA ASP A 218 -22.01 6.80 8.64
C ASP A 218 -22.60 5.40 8.82
#